data_AF-R0FBI1-F1
#
_entry.id   AF-R0FBI1-F1
#
_cell.length_a   1.000
_cell.length_b   1.000
_cell.length_c   1.000
_cell.angle_alpha   90.00
_cell.angle_beta   90.00
_cell.angle_gamma   90.00
#
_symmetry.space_group_name_H-M   'P 1'
#
loop_
_entity.id
_entity.type
_entity.pdbx_description
1 polymer ?
#
loop_
_entity_poly.entity_id
_entity_poly.type
_entity_poly.pdbx_seq_one_letter_code
_entity_poly.pdbx_strand_id
1 'polypeptide(L)'
;MAESSSSSTLKKICEENKKSLWKIRQIVTEKSKDRLDFDNNNDFENHILRPLGKLSEVKQVPITIKIDDYDKATQHDVMFGYDRNSDVYYIDEALFRLKKLSVGDEIGLFYDTISGKVCFSVLKKALP
;
A
#
# COMPACT_ATOMS: atom_id res chain seq x y z
N MET A 1 -38.80 -21.49 9.82
CA MET A 1 -37.76 -21.40 8.79
C MET A 1 -37.16 -20.01 8.89
N ALA A 2 -35.96 -19.89 9.48
CA ALA A 2 -35.28 -18.60 9.59
C ALA A 2 -34.33 -18.48 8.39
N GLU A 3 -34.66 -17.58 7.46
CA GLU A 3 -33.86 -17.35 6.26
C GLU A 3 -32.53 -16.67 6.60
N SER A 4 -31.50 -17.17 5.95
CA SER A 4 -30.10 -16.76 6.00
C SER A 4 -29.91 -15.30 5.56
N SER A 5 -29.96 -14.36 6.52
CA SER A 5 -29.64 -12.93 6.34
C SER A 5 -28.14 -12.60 6.53
N SER A 6 -27.31 -13.58 6.91
CA SER A 6 -25.94 -13.35 7.38
C SER A 6 -24.88 -13.21 6.28
N SER A 7 -25.10 -13.77 5.08
CA SER A 7 -24.04 -13.89 4.05
C SER A 7 -23.72 -12.56 3.34
N SER A 8 -24.72 -11.73 3.03
CA SER A 8 -24.52 -10.44 2.34
C SER A 8 -23.96 -9.36 3.26
N THR A 9 -24.41 -9.33 4.51
CA THR A 9 -23.96 -8.37 5.53
C THR A 9 -22.52 -8.65 5.96
N LEU A 10 -22.15 -9.92 6.18
CA LEU A 10 -20.75 -10.28 6.50
C LEU A 10 -19.81 -10.02 5.31
N LYS A 11 -20.25 -10.28 4.08
CA LYS A 11 -19.45 -9.91 2.89
C LYS A 11 -19.27 -8.39 2.79
N LYS A 12 -20.32 -7.61 2.98
CA LYS A 12 -20.24 -6.13 3.03
C LYS A 12 -19.31 -5.65 4.13
N ILE A 13 -19.46 -6.16 5.36
CA ILE A 13 -18.61 -5.80 6.49
C ILE A 13 -17.15 -6.20 6.22
N CYS A 14 -16.89 -7.37 5.63
CA CYS A 14 -15.53 -7.77 5.24
C CYS A 14 -14.96 -6.88 4.12
N GLU A 15 -15.76 -6.49 3.13
CA GLU A 15 -15.34 -5.57 2.07
C GLU A 15 -15.13 -4.15 2.57
N GLU A 16 -15.99 -3.66 3.47
CA GLU A 16 -15.88 -2.36 4.13
C GLU A 16 -14.69 -2.34 5.10
N ASN A 17 -14.46 -3.41 5.85
CA ASN A 17 -13.28 -3.58 6.69
C ASN A 17 -12.01 -3.65 5.86
N LYS A 18 -12.03 -4.34 4.71
CA LYS A 18 -10.92 -4.29 3.74
C LYS A 18 -10.69 -2.85 3.30
N LYS A 19 -11.73 -2.10 2.89
CA LYS A 19 -11.59 -0.68 2.51
C LYS A 19 -11.06 0.20 3.65
N SER A 20 -11.47 -0.06 4.89
CA SER A 20 -11.03 0.65 6.09
C SER A 20 -9.58 0.32 6.48
N LEU A 21 -9.12 -0.88 6.13
CA LEU A 21 -7.77 -1.37 6.42
C LEU A 21 -6.72 -0.61 5.61
N TRP A 22 -6.95 -0.43 4.30
CA TRP A 22 -6.01 0.21 3.38
C TRP A 22 -5.97 1.72 3.60
N LYS A 23 -5.07 2.16 4.49
CA LYS A 23 -4.91 3.59 4.82
C LYS A 23 -4.32 4.39 3.67
N ILE A 24 -3.50 3.77 2.84
CA ILE A 24 -3.01 4.35 1.60
C ILE A 24 -3.59 3.54 0.44
N ARG A 25 -4.13 4.24 -0.55
CA ARG A 25 -4.65 3.66 -1.78
C ARG A 25 -4.11 4.47 -2.94
N GLN A 26 -3.44 3.81 -3.87
CA GLN A 26 -2.80 4.48 -5.00
C GLN A 26 -3.16 3.75 -6.29
N ILE A 27 -3.57 4.52 -7.30
CA ILE A 27 -3.74 4.03 -8.66
C ILE A 27 -2.40 4.15 -9.37
N VAL A 28 -1.97 3.06 -10.01
CA VAL A 28 -0.77 3.04 -10.84
C VAL A 28 -1.04 3.87 -12.10
N THR A 29 -0.22 4.89 -12.32
CA THR A 29 -0.36 5.81 -13.47
C THR A 29 0.78 5.60 -14.46
N GLU A 30 0.68 6.22 -15.64
CA GLU A 30 1.77 6.18 -16.64
C GLU A 30 3.08 6.81 -16.14
N LYS A 31 2.99 7.71 -15.15
CA LYS A 31 4.17 8.34 -14.53
C LYS A 31 4.95 7.36 -13.64
N SER A 32 4.36 6.22 -13.30
CA SER A 32 4.90 5.27 -12.34
C SER A 32 5.92 4.29 -12.94
N LYS A 33 6.70 4.71 -13.95
CA LYS A 33 7.59 3.81 -14.71
C LYS A 33 8.67 3.14 -13.87
N ASP A 34 9.32 3.90 -12.99
CA ASP A 34 10.48 3.43 -12.21
C ASP A 34 10.26 3.52 -10.69
N ARG A 35 9.14 4.10 -10.26
CA ARG A 35 8.73 4.27 -8.86
C ARG A 35 7.25 4.66 -8.75
N LEU A 36 6.64 4.44 -7.60
CA LEU A 36 5.29 4.86 -7.25
C LEU A 36 5.36 6.11 -6.39
N ASP A 37 5.04 7.26 -6.97
CA ASP A 37 4.89 8.50 -6.22
C ASP A 37 3.52 8.51 -5.52
N PHE A 38 3.48 8.99 -4.28
CA PHE A 38 2.25 9.12 -3.51
C PHE A 38 1.71 10.54 -3.56
N ASP A 39 0.43 10.68 -3.88
CA ASP A 39 -0.22 11.99 -4.02
C ASP A 39 -0.54 12.65 -2.67
N ASN A 40 -0.60 11.87 -1.57
CA ASN A 40 -0.89 12.38 -0.23
C ASN A 40 0.22 12.02 0.76
N ASN A 41 1.19 12.94 0.90
CA ASN A 41 2.28 12.80 1.85
C ASN A 41 1.78 12.67 3.30
N ASN A 42 0.76 13.43 3.70
CA ASN A 42 0.30 13.42 5.09
C ASN A 42 -0.23 12.05 5.52
N ASP A 43 -0.99 11.38 4.64
CA ASP A 43 -1.48 10.04 4.93
C ASP A 43 -0.31 9.05 4.99
N PHE A 44 0.64 9.12 4.05
CA PHE A 44 1.81 8.25 4.05
C PHE A 44 2.68 8.45 5.30
N GLU A 45 2.91 9.69 5.72
CA GLU A 45 3.62 10.00 6.96
C GLU A 45 2.89 9.42 8.17
N ASN A 46 1.59 9.67 8.31
CA ASN A 46 0.82 9.31 9.51
C ASN A 46 0.53 7.82 9.64
N HIS A 47 0.32 7.14 8.51
CA HIS A 47 -0.14 5.75 8.51
C HIS A 47 0.95 4.74 8.18
N ILE A 48 2.09 5.18 7.63
CA ILE A 48 3.20 4.28 7.26
C ILE A 48 4.48 4.69 7.98
N LEU A 49 5.00 5.91 7.76
CA LEU A 49 6.35 6.27 8.22
C LEU A 49 6.45 6.56 9.73
N ARG A 50 5.45 7.22 10.33
CA ARG A 50 5.42 7.46 11.78
C ARG A 50 5.27 6.16 12.57
N PRO A 51 4.37 5.23 12.23
CA PRO A 51 4.31 3.92 12.88
C PRO A 51 5.62 3.13 12.78
N LEU A 52 6.33 3.23 11.65
CA LEU A 52 7.65 2.63 11.50
C LEU A 52 8.77 3.33 12.28
N GLY A 53 8.53 4.55 12.79
CA GLY A 53 9.59 5.38 13.39
C GLY A 53 10.65 5.85 12.37
N LYS A 54 10.30 5.89 11.07
CA LYS A 54 11.24 6.09 9.96
C LYS A 54 11.10 7.43 9.25
N LEU A 55 10.14 8.26 9.66
CA LEU A 55 9.83 9.55 9.00
C LEU A 55 11.06 10.44 8.75
N SER A 56 11.84 10.71 9.80
CA SER A 56 13.02 11.58 9.72
C SER A 56 14.15 10.99 8.88
N GLU A 57 14.25 9.66 8.81
CA GLU A 57 15.27 8.94 8.06
C GLU A 57 14.97 8.98 6.55
N VAL A 58 13.72 8.67 6.15
CA VAL A 58 13.28 8.66 4.73
C VAL A 58 13.44 10.02 4.06
N LYS A 59 13.20 11.13 4.78
CA LYS A 59 13.41 12.49 4.24
C LYS A 59 14.89 12.80 3.94
N GLN A 60 15.81 12.11 4.63
CA GLN A 60 17.25 12.31 4.48
C GLN A 60 17.82 11.40 3.40
N VAL A 61 17.52 10.11 3.48
CA VAL A 61 18.01 9.07 2.57
C VAL A 61 16.93 8.01 2.32
N PRO A 62 16.87 7.39 1.13
CA PRO A 62 16.00 6.25 0.91
C PRO A 62 16.33 5.09 1.85
N ILE A 63 15.31 4.39 2.34
CA ILE A 63 15.45 3.24 3.24
C ILE A 63 14.88 1.99 2.60
N THR A 64 15.46 0.84 2.89
CA THR A 64 14.89 -0.46 2.52
C THR A 64 14.17 -1.06 3.72
N ILE A 65 12.92 -1.46 3.54
CA ILE A 65 12.13 -2.15 4.56
C ILE A 65 11.55 -3.46 4.02
N LYS A 66 11.26 -4.39 4.93
CA LYS A 66 10.46 -5.57 4.60
C LYS A 66 8.98 -5.25 4.67
N ILE A 67 8.27 -5.62 3.61
CA ILE A 67 6.80 -5.55 3.55
C ILE A 67 6.20 -6.95 3.39
N ASP A 68 5.01 -7.12 3.94
CA ASP A 68 4.21 -8.33 3.79
C ASP A 68 3.28 -8.20 2.57
N ASP A 69 3.42 -9.12 1.63
CA ASP A 69 2.46 -9.32 0.54
C ASP A 69 1.24 -10.06 1.10
N TYR A 70 0.17 -9.31 1.33
CA TYR A 70 -1.06 -9.83 1.91
C TYR A 70 -1.79 -10.81 0.98
N ASP A 71 -1.57 -10.73 -0.34
CA ASP A 71 -2.23 -11.60 -1.32
C ASP A 71 -1.56 -12.98 -1.41
N LYS A 72 -0.24 -13.03 -1.19
CA LYS A 72 0.57 -14.25 -1.38
C LYS A 72 1.16 -14.80 -0.08
N ALA A 73 1.00 -14.10 1.04
CA ALA A 73 1.65 -14.41 2.31
C ALA A 73 3.18 -14.54 2.18
N THR A 74 3.80 -13.67 1.39
CA THR A 74 5.26 -13.59 1.17
C THR A 74 5.82 -12.27 1.67
N GLN A 75 7.14 -12.20 1.86
CA GLN A 75 7.84 -10.97 2.26
C GLN A 75 8.77 -10.48 1.16
N HIS A 76 8.83 -9.16 1.02
CA HIS A 76 9.65 -8.51 0.03
C HIS A 76 10.39 -7.31 0.63
N ASP A 77 11.65 -7.13 0.23
CA ASP A 77 12.39 -5.91 0.50
C ASP A 77 12.00 -4.86 -0.55
N VAL A 78 11.61 -3.67 -0.10
CA VAL A 78 11.24 -2.53 -0.95
C VAL A 78 11.90 -1.27 -0.45
N MET A 79 12.21 -0.34 -1.35
CA MET A 79 12.83 0.93 -0.99
C MET A 79 11.77 2.03 -0.90
N PHE A 80 11.71 2.71 0.25
CA PHE A 80 10.94 3.93 0.44
C PHE A 80 11.88 5.13 0.35
N GLY A 81 11.49 6.13 -0.42
CA GLY A 81 12.26 7.36 -0.55
C GLY A 81 11.40 8.61 -0.54
N TYR A 82 12.08 9.75 -0.57
CA TYR A 82 11.46 11.06 -0.62
C TYR A 82 12.19 11.91 -1.66
N ASP A 83 11.45 12.39 -2.65
CA ASP A 83 11.95 13.29 -3.68
C ASP A 83 11.81 14.73 -3.21
N ARG A 84 12.93 15.38 -2.91
CA ARG A 84 12.95 16.76 -2.41
C ARG A 84 12.60 17.81 -3.48
N ASN A 85 12.76 17.48 -4.76
CA ASN A 85 12.48 18.43 -5.84
C ASN A 85 10.97 18.56 -6.05
N SER A 86 10.26 17.44 -5.93
CA SER A 86 8.82 17.36 -6.15
C SER A 86 8.02 17.33 -4.83
N ASP A 87 8.70 17.26 -3.68
CA ASP A 87 8.08 17.09 -2.35
C ASP A 87 7.09 15.90 -2.33
N VAL A 88 7.55 14.71 -2.72
CA VAL A 88 6.72 13.49 -2.74
C VAL A 88 7.45 12.29 -2.17
N TYR A 89 6.73 11.46 -1.41
CA TYR A 89 7.22 10.13 -1.07
C TYR A 89 7.03 9.16 -2.22
N TYR A 90 7.89 8.14 -2.28
CA TYR A 90 7.78 7.10 -3.28
C TYR A 90 8.18 5.71 -2.76
N ILE A 91 7.67 4.66 -3.42
CA ILE A 91 8.22 3.30 -3.38
C ILE A 91 8.91 3.01 -4.70
N ASP A 92 10.07 2.36 -4.67
CA ASP A 92 10.77 1.95 -5.89
C ASP A 92 10.01 0.91 -6.75
N GLU A 93 10.53 0.67 -7.96
CA GLU A 93 9.95 -0.26 -8.93
C GLU A 93 9.88 -1.73 -8.47
N ALA A 94 10.58 -2.11 -7.38
CA ALA A 94 10.62 -3.49 -6.90
C ALA A 94 9.20 -4.05 -6.69
N LEU A 95 8.33 -3.23 -6.11
CA LEU A 95 6.92 -3.59 -5.87
C LEU A 95 6.14 -3.82 -7.17
N PHE A 96 6.37 -3.00 -8.20
CA PHE A 96 5.70 -3.12 -9.51
C PHE A 96 6.08 -4.40 -10.22
N ARG A 97 7.38 -4.70 -10.26
CA ARG A 97 7.93 -5.88 -10.93
C ARG A 97 7.45 -7.16 -10.27
N LEU A 98 7.43 -7.20 -8.93
CA LEU A 98 6.96 -8.35 -8.15
C LEU A 98 5.50 -8.71 -8.44
N LYS A 99 4.66 -7.70 -8.70
CA LYS A 99 3.21 -7.85 -8.85
C LYS A 99 2.69 -7.74 -10.27
N LYS A 100 3.58 -7.48 -11.23
CA LYS A 100 3.23 -7.20 -12.63
C LYS A 100 2.08 -6.18 -12.68
N LEU A 101 2.28 -5.06 -12.01
CA LEU A 101 1.28 -3.99 -11.95
C LEU A 101 1.19 -3.30 -13.30
N SER A 102 -0.04 -3.05 -13.74
CA SER A 102 -0.34 -2.30 -14.96
C SER A 102 -0.92 -0.93 -14.61
N VAL A 103 -0.84 0.01 -15.55
CA VAL A 103 -1.54 1.30 -15.45
C VAL A 103 -3.03 1.04 -15.22
N GLY A 104 -3.60 1.72 -14.22
CA GLY A 104 -4.98 1.55 -13.78
C GLY A 104 -5.19 0.51 -12.68
N ASP A 105 -4.18 -0.28 -12.33
CA ASP A 105 -4.23 -1.12 -11.12
C ASP A 105 -4.29 -0.23 -9.88
N GLU A 106 -5.08 -0.64 -8.90
CA GLU A 106 -5.14 0.00 -7.59
C GLU A 106 -4.43 -0.88 -6.56
N ILE A 107 -3.51 -0.27 -5.82
CA ILE A 107 -2.83 -0.92 -4.70
C ILE A 107 -3.25 -0.31 -3.37
N GLY A 108 -3.10 -1.11 -2.31
CA GLY A 108 -3.36 -0.71 -0.93
C GLY A 108 -2.14 -0.94 -0.06
N LEU A 109 -1.86 0.00 0.83
CA LEU A 109 -0.87 -0.16 1.89
C LEU A 109 -1.51 0.15 3.24
N PHE A 110 -1.08 -0.57 4.26
CA PHE A 110 -1.35 -0.23 5.66
C PHE A 110 -0.22 -0.72 6.55
N TYR A 111 -0.10 -0.10 7.72
CA TYR A 111 0.75 -0.61 8.78
C TYR A 111 -0.06 -1.53 9.70
N ASP A 112 0.35 -2.78 9.79
CA ASP A 112 -0.20 -3.72 10.76
C ASP A 112 0.48 -3.53 12.12
N THR A 113 -0.30 -3.06 13.09
CA THR A 113 0.18 -2.78 14.45
C THR A 113 0.48 -4.05 15.25
N ILE A 114 -0.08 -5.19 14.87
CA ILE A 114 0.14 -6.47 15.57
C ILE A 114 1.49 -7.07 15.16
N SER A 115 1.76 -7.14 13.86
CA SER A 115 3.03 -7.67 13.34
C SER A 115 4.16 -6.64 13.30
N GLY A 116 3.83 -5.35 13.39
CA GLY A 116 4.80 -4.25 13.28
C GLY A 116 5.35 -4.07 11.86
N LYS A 117 4.57 -4.44 10.84
CA LYS A 117 5.00 -4.47 9.44
C LYS A 117 4.06 -3.68 8.55
N VAL A 118 4.60 -3.21 7.43
CA VAL A 118 3.79 -2.65 6.35
C VAL A 118 3.30 -3.79 5.47
N CYS A 119 2.00 -3.80 5.22
CA CYS A 119 1.33 -4.78 4.38
C CYS A 119 0.91 -4.12 3.07
N PHE A 120 0.98 -4.89 2.00
CA PHE A 120 0.61 -4.48 0.64
C PHE A 120 -0.40 -5.47 0.03
N SER A 121 -1.32 -4.97 -0.79
CA SER A 121 -2.21 -5.79 -1.62
C SER A 121 -2.57 -5.08 -2.93
N VAL A 122 -2.88 -5.86 -3.96
CA VAL A 122 -3.53 -5.34 -5.18
C VAL A 122 -5.05 -5.35 -4.97
N LEU A 123 -5.64 -4.17 -4.81
CA LEU A 123 -7.06 -4.01 -4.47
C LEU A 123 -7.97 -4.18 -5.67
N LYS A 124 -7.52 -3.67 -6.83
CA LYS A 124 -8.26 -3.72 -8.09
C LYS A 124 -7.27 -3.87 -9.22
N LYS A 125 -7.55 -4.78 -10.14
CA LYS A 125 -6.85 -4.86 -11.43
C LYS A 125 -7.55 -3.96 -12.45
N ALA A 126 -6.77 -3.27 -13.26
CA ALA A 126 -7.27 -2.61 -14.47
C ALA A 126 -7.99 -3.67 -15.32
N LEU A 127 -9.13 -3.29 -15.90
CA LEU A 127 -9.77 -4.12 -16.90
C LEU A 127 -8.89 -4.11 -18.17
N PRO A 128 -8.78 -5.25 -18.89
CA PRO A 128 -8.07 -5.31 -20.16
C PRO A 128 -8.61 -4.32 -21.20
#